data_AF-A0A536SUL7-F1
#
_entry.id   AF-A0A536SUL7-F1
#
_cell.length_a   1.000
_cell.length_b   1.000
_cell.length_c   1.000
_cell.angle_alpha   90.00
_cell.angle_beta   90.00
_cell.angle_gamma   90.00
#
_symmetry.space_group_name_H-M   'P 1'
#
loop_
_entity.id
_entity.type
_entity.pdbx_description
1 polymer ?
#
loop_
_entity_poly.entity_id
_entity_poly.type
_entity_poly.pdbx_seq_one_letter_code
_entity_poly.pdbx_strand_id
1 'polypeptide(L)'
;MRVNERLSELGAAEAARALEENKFTCEALVAACLERIAEREESVRAWAFLDRSAALAEARSLDRVPRRSRLHGVPFGIKDIIDTADLPTEYNSPIWRGHRPKADAACVTLLKQAGCVILGKTVTTEFANNHPSQTRNPHNPAHTPGGSSSGSAAAVADAMVPLALGTQTGGSVIRPAAYCGAAAIKPSFGAINRAGTKFLAESLDTIGLFARSAEDLALAMQVLTGRAPITASGTPRVGLCRTPRWDVADRAVQANIEEAARMLAKSGAAVRDFEMPAGSAELFDRHKIVMGYETARALGWEYLHHRDELSTTLRARLDQGWRVPRADYDAMR
;
A
#
# COMPACT_ATOMS: atom_id res chain seq x y z
N MET A 1 12.32 26.13 -2.34
CA MET A 1 11.58 25.67 -1.14
C MET A 1 10.70 26.81 -0.72
N ARG A 2 9.40 26.61 -0.49
CA ARG A 2 8.61 27.64 0.19
C ARG A 2 9.22 27.81 1.59
N VAL A 3 9.18 29.02 2.13
CA VAL A 3 10.01 29.44 3.29
C VAL A 3 9.74 28.63 4.59
N ASN A 4 8.76 27.73 4.64
CA ASN A 4 8.37 26.95 5.83
C ASN A 4 8.09 25.45 5.61
N GLU A 5 8.45 24.85 4.47
CA GLU A 5 8.12 23.44 4.19
C GLU A 5 9.15 22.48 4.82
N ARG A 6 8.70 21.53 5.65
CA ARG A 6 9.58 20.52 6.26
C ARG A 6 10.01 19.50 5.22
N LEU A 7 11.25 19.00 5.27
CA LEU A 7 11.74 18.03 4.27
C LEU A 7 10.88 16.76 4.19
N SER A 8 10.28 16.34 5.31
CA SER A 8 9.36 15.20 5.37
C SER A 8 8.07 15.38 4.57
N GLU A 9 7.68 16.63 4.28
CA GLU A 9 6.47 16.97 3.53
C GLU A 9 6.66 16.85 2.00
N LEU A 10 7.92 16.83 1.52
CA LEU A 10 8.24 16.78 0.09
C LEU A 10 7.85 15.46 -0.57
N GLY A 11 7.12 15.55 -1.70
CA GLY A 11 6.86 14.49 -2.69
C GLY A 11 8.06 13.55 -2.94
N ALA A 12 7.85 12.27 -3.26
CA ALA A 12 8.98 11.39 -3.63
C ALA A 12 9.73 11.96 -4.86
N ALA A 13 9.00 12.48 -5.85
CA ALA A 13 9.56 13.12 -7.03
C ALA A 13 10.23 14.48 -6.72
N GLU A 14 9.65 15.25 -5.80
CA GLU A 14 10.22 16.53 -5.38
C GLU A 14 11.50 16.34 -4.56
N ALA A 15 11.48 15.41 -3.61
CA ALA A 15 12.64 15.04 -2.81
C ALA A 15 13.76 14.48 -3.69
N ALA A 16 13.44 13.59 -4.64
CA ALA A 16 14.38 13.08 -5.63
C ALA A 16 15.08 14.20 -6.41
N ARG A 17 14.32 15.19 -6.89
CA ARG A 17 14.85 16.34 -7.64
C ARG A 17 15.73 17.25 -6.77
N ALA A 18 15.30 17.50 -5.53
CA ALA A 18 16.08 18.33 -4.61
C ALA A 18 17.38 17.65 -4.16
N LEU A 19 17.40 16.32 -4.01
CA LEU A 19 18.61 15.53 -3.78
C LEU A 19 19.56 15.57 -4.99
N GLU A 20 19.01 15.49 -6.22
CA GLU A 20 19.79 15.61 -7.46
C GLU A 20 20.45 17.00 -7.59
N GLU A 21 19.74 18.04 -7.15
CA GLU A 21 20.24 19.42 -7.11
C GLU A 21 21.14 19.71 -5.88
N ASN A 22 21.46 18.69 -5.06
CA ASN A 22 22.25 18.79 -3.82
C ASN A 22 21.73 19.85 -2.83
N LYS A 23 20.40 20.08 -2.77
CA LYS A 23 19.79 21.03 -1.84
C LYS A 23 19.85 20.57 -0.38
N PHE A 24 19.90 19.25 -0.17
CA PHE A 24 20.09 18.59 1.11
C PHE A 24 20.64 17.17 0.84
N THR A 25 21.04 16.46 1.89
CA THR A 25 21.59 15.11 1.81
C THR A 25 20.50 14.04 2.01
N CYS A 26 20.79 12.80 1.61
CA CYS A 26 19.94 11.64 1.89
C CYS A 26 19.72 11.51 3.41
N GLU A 27 20.80 11.67 4.20
CA GLU A 27 20.72 11.66 5.66
C GLU A 27 19.76 12.73 6.20
N ALA A 28 19.79 13.96 5.67
CA ALA A 28 18.91 15.04 6.12
C ALA A 28 17.43 14.75 5.83
N LEU A 29 17.12 14.18 4.65
CA LEU A 29 15.75 13.77 4.32
C LEU A 29 15.24 12.66 5.24
N VAL A 30 16.07 11.64 5.48
CA VAL A 30 15.73 10.51 6.36
C VAL A 30 15.58 10.99 7.80
N ALA A 31 16.46 11.86 8.29
CA ALA A 31 16.35 12.46 9.62
C ALA A 31 15.02 13.20 9.80
N ALA A 32 14.64 14.05 8.83
CA ALA A 32 13.37 14.77 8.89
C ALA A 32 12.14 13.84 8.89
N CYS A 33 12.16 12.75 8.11
CA CYS A 33 11.11 11.73 8.17
C CYS A 33 11.05 11.05 9.54
N LEU A 34 12.19 10.71 10.14
CA LEU A 34 12.26 10.10 11.47
C LEU A 34 11.80 11.05 12.58
N GLU A 35 12.08 12.34 12.47
CA GLU A 35 11.55 13.39 13.36
C GLU A 35 10.03 13.47 13.26
N ARG A 36 9.48 13.49 12.03
CA ARG A 36 8.03 13.46 11.83
C ARG A 36 7.37 12.22 12.41
N ILE A 37 8.01 11.06 12.29
CA ILE A 37 7.56 9.83 12.94
C ILE A 37 7.57 9.98 14.46
N ALA A 38 8.64 10.53 15.05
CA ALA A 38 8.73 10.72 16.49
C ALA A 38 7.62 11.64 17.04
N GLU A 39 7.24 12.69 16.30
CA GLU A 39 6.15 13.60 16.67
C GLU A 39 4.76 12.95 16.66
N ARG A 40 4.54 11.95 15.79
CA ARG A 40 3.19 11.54 15.41
C ARG A 40 2.86 10.09 15.72
N GLU A 41 3.85 9.23 15.84
CA GLU A 41 3.63 7.79 15.90
C GLU A 41 2.85 7.34 17.14
N GLU A 42 2.95 8.06 18.26
CA GLU A 42 2.12 7.78 19.44
C GLU A 42 0.60 7.88 19.12
N SER A 43 0.25 8.85 18.27
CA SER A 43 -1.12 9.15 17.86
C SER A 43 -1.60 8.31 16.67
N VAL A 44 -0.72 8.05 15.68
CA VAL A 44 -1.08 7.38 14.41
C VAL A 44 -0.83 5.87 14.46
N ARG A 45 0.25 5.41 15.11
CA ARG A 45 0.62 4.00 15.23
C ARG A 45 0.76 3.28 13.89
N ALA A 46 1.45 3.90 12.93
CA ALA A 46 1.60 3.43 11.57
C ALA A 46 2.72 2.38 11.38
N TRP A 47 3.66 2.26 12.32
CA TRP A 47 4.85 1.43 12.16
C TRP A 47 4.82 0.20 13.07
N ALA A 48 5.04 -0.97 12.49
CA ALA A 48 5.22 -2.23 13.21
C ALA A 48 6.67 -2.38 13.70
N PHE A 49 7.62 -1.89 12.90
CA PHE A 49 9.04 -1.89 13.24
C PHE A 49 9.75 -0.70 12.60
N LEU A 50 10.68 -0.09 13.33
CA LEU A 50 11.53 1.00 12.86
C LEU A 50 12.96 0.75 13.33
N ASP A 51 13.93 0.89 12.42
CA ASP A 51 15.35 0.91 12.77
C ASP A 51 15.94 2.27 12.38
N ARG A 52 15.82 3.23 13.32
CA ARG A 52 16.26 4.62 13.10
C ARG A 52 17.75 4.69 12.79
N SER A 53 18.56 3.91 13.50
CA SER A 53 20.00 3.93 13.38
C SER A 53 20.45 3.32 12.05
N ALA A 54 19.86 2.19 11.64
CA ALA A 54 20.16 1.58 10.34
C ALA A 54 19.74 2.49 9.18
N ALA A 55 18.54 3.09 9.23
CA ALA A 55 18.07 3.99 8.18
C ALA A 55 18.98 5.22 8.00
N LEU A 56 19.43 5.85 9.09
CA LEU A 56 20.37 6.97 9.03
C LEU A 56 21.75 6.53 8.51
N ALA A 57 22.25 5.38 8.94
CA ALA A 57 23.53 4.85 8.47
C ALA A 57 23.49 4.52 6.97
N GLU A 58 22.41 3.91 6.49
CA GLU A 58 22.18 3.64 5.07
C GLU A 58 22.16 4.95 4.27
N ALA A 59 21.36 5.92 4.71
CA ALA A 59 21.26 7.23 4.07
C ALA A 59 22.62 7.95 3.96
N ARG A 60 23.38 7.99 5.06
CA ARG A 60 24.73 8.57 5.11
C ARG A 60 25.71 7.86 4.17
N SER A 61 25.55 6.54 3.99
CA SER A 61 26.37 5.78 3.03
C SER A 61 26.03 6.15 1.58
N LEU A 62 24.74 6.38 1.30
CA LEU A 62 24.25 6.74 -0.04
C LEU A 62 24.68 8.15 -0.47
N ASP A 63 24.95 9.05 0.48
CA ASP A 63 25.53 10.38 0.22
C ASP A 63 26.97 10.31 -0.33
N ARG A 64 27.65 9.17 -0.20
CA ARG A 64 29.07 8.99 -0.57
C ARG A 64 29.27 8.17 -1.84
N VAL A 65 28.20 7.74 -2.49
CA VAL A 65 28.27 6.89 -3.68
C VAL A 65 27.52 7.54 -4.85
N PRO A 66 27.85 7.22 -6.11
CA PRO A 66 27.10 7.70 -7.26
C PRO A 66 25.61 7.34 -7.16
N ARG A 67 24.75 8.25 -7.65
CA ARG A 67 23.30 8.03 -7.70
C ARG A 67 22.98 6.82 -8.57
N ARG A 68 22.15 5.90 -8.06
CA ARG A 68 21.75 4.66 -8.77
C ARG A 68 20.49 4.82 -9.60
N SER A 69 19.61 5.73 -9.21
CA SER A 69 18.36 6.01 -9.89
C SER A 69 17.84 7.42 -9.55
N ARG A 70 16.71 7.81 -10.15
CA ARG A 70 16.00 9.02 -9.75
C ARG A 70 15.55 8.98 -8.29
N LEU A 71 15.21 7.82 -7.74
CA LEU A 71 14.79 7.65 -6.33
C LEU A 71 15.95 7.45 -5.36
N HIS A 72 17.21 7.59 -5.80
CA HIS A 72 18.37 7.45 -4.90
C HIS A 72 18.27 8.43 -3.72
N GLY A 73 18.34 7.87 -2.50
CA GLY A 73 18.22 8.58 -1.23
C GLY A 73 16.79 8.76 -0.70
N VAL A 74 15.75 8.39 -1.48
CA VAL A 74 14.35 8.57 -1.06
C VAL A 74 13.94 7.47 -0.06
N PRO A 75 13.44 7.82 1.14
CA PRO A 75 12.97 6.83 2.10
C PRO A 75 11.66 6.17 1.72
N PHE A 76 11.46 4.91 2.10
CA PHE A 76 10.18 4.21 1.92
C PHE A 76 9.81 3.28 3.09
N GLY A 77 8.51 3.07 3.26
CA GLY A 77 7.93 2.13 4.23
C GLY A 77 7.44 0.84 3.57
N ILE A 78 7.45 -0.27 4.31
CA ILE A 78 7.14 -1.60 3.77
C ILE A 78 6.03 -2.24 4.60
N LYS A 79 4.86 -2.52 3.99
CA LYS A 79 3.79 -3.25 4.68
C LYS A 79 4.31 -4.57 5.24
N ASP A 80 3.98 -4.87 6.50
CA ASP A 80 4.50 -6.03 7.24
C ASP A 80 3.91 -7.39 6.84
N ILE A 81 3.67 -7.57 5.55
CA ILE A 81 3.51 -8.88 4.89
C ILE A 81 4.47 -9.06 3.71
N ILE A 82 5.39 -8.11 3.54
CA ILE A 82 6.40 -8.09 2.50
C ILE A 82 7.74 -8.33 3.20
N ASP A 83 8.44 -9.36 2.76
CA ASP A 83 9.63 -9.86 3.41
C ASP A 83 10.81 -8.91 3.27
N THR A 84 11.60 -8.84 4.35
CA THR A 84 12.83 -8.05 4.49
C THR A 84 13.86 -8.94 5.16
N ALA A 85 15.10 -8.95 4.67
CA ALA A 85 16.17 -9.76 5.26
C ALA A 85 16.78 -9.12 6.53
N ASP A 86 16.77 -7.79 6.58
CA ASP A 86 17.37 -6.96 7.64
C ASP A 86 16.37 -6.62 8.77
N LEU A 87 15.07 -6.59 8.47
CA LEU A 87 13.99 -6.28 9.40
C LEU A 87 13.07 -7.50 9.62
N PRO A 88 12.40 -7.62 10.79
CA PRO A 88 11.39 -8.66 10.98
C PRO A 88 10.21 -8.52 10.00
N THR A 89 9.48 -9.61 9.77
CA THR A 89 8.17 -9.60 9.10
C THR A 89 7.19 -10.48 9.86
N GLU A 90 6.26 -9.88 10.59
CA GLU A 90 5.49 -10.59 11.62
C GLU A 90 4.02 -10.83 11.23
N TYR A 91 3.60 -10.38 10.05
CA TYR A 91 2.25 -10.57 9.51
C TYR A 91 1.13 -10.07 10.42
N ASN A 92 1.47 -9.19 11.38
CA ASN A 92 0.62 -8.76 12.50
C ASN A 92 -0.11 -9.95 13.17
N SER A 93 0.62 -11.04 13.43
CA SER A 93 0.09 -12.24 14.09
C SER A 93 1.03 -12.71 15.19
N PRO A 94 0.52 -13.14 16.36
CA PRO A 94 1.36 -13.68 17.44
C PRO A 94 2.18 -14.90 16.99
N ILE A 95 1.66 -15.68 16.03
CA ILE A 95 2.30 -16.88 15.47
C ILE A 95 3.68 -16.57 14.87
N TRP A 96 3.84 -15.36 14.31
CA TRP A 96 5.04 -14.95 13.58
C TRP A 96 5.83 -13.85 14.30
N ARG A 97 5.61 -13.68 15.62
CA ARG A 97 6.40 -12.74 16.42
C ARG A 97 7.89 -13.07 16.35
N GLY A 98 8.70 -12.08 16.02
CA GLY A 98 10.15 -12.22 15.85
C GLY A 98 10.58 -12.91 14.56
N HIS A 99 9.66 -13.24 13.65
CA HIS A 99 10.01 -13.84 12.37
C HIS A 99 10.90 -12.91 11.55
N ARG A 100 12.03 -13.47 11.09
CA ARG A 100 13.03 -12.77 10.26
C ARG A 100 13.22 -13.56 8.96
N PRO A 101 12.63 -13.11 7.83
CA PRO A 101 12.87 -13.71 6.54
C PRO A 101 14.37 -13.75 6.19
N LYS A 102 14.77 -14.75 5.40
CA LYS A 102 16.16 -14.89 4.93
C LYS A 102 16.51 -13.98 3.76
N ALA A 103 15.50 -13.45 3.07
CA ALA A 103 15.68 -12.69 1.85
C ALA A 103 14.67 -11.54 1.78
N ASP A 104 15.04 -10.47 1.08
CA ASP A 104 14.13 -9.40 0.72
C ASP A 104 13.13 -9.87 -0.34
N ALA A 105 11.91 -9.35 -0.27
CA ALA A 105 10.94 -9.50 -1.36
C ALA A 105 11.46 -8.89 -2.66
N ALA A 106 10.94 -9.34 -3.81
CA ALA A 106 11.38 -8.84 -5.11
C ALA A 106 11.20 -7.32 -5.25
N CYS A 107 10.05 -6.78 -4.80
CA CYS A 107 9.80 -5.34 -4.83
C CYS A 107 10.73 -4.54 -3.90
N VAL A 108 11.09 -5.10 -2.74
CA VAL A 108 12.03 -4.48 -1.80
C VAL A 108 13.44 -4.46 -2.39
N THR A 109 13.87 -5.58 -2.97
CA THR A 109 15.16 -5.71 -3.67
C THR A 109 15.32 -4.64 -4.76
N LEU A 110 14.29 -4.44 -5.58
CA LEU A 110 14.32 -3.44 -6.66
C LEU A 110 14.46 -2.01 -6.14
N LEU A 111 13.77 -1.66 -5.05
CA LEU A 111 13.90 -0.32 -4.44
C LEU A 111 15.28 -0.12 -3.78
N LYS A 112 15.82 -1.14 -3.09
CA LYS A 112 17.19 -1.12 -2.56
C LYS A 112 18.23 -0.94 -3.66
N GLN A 113 18.10 -1.67 -4.78
CA GLN A 113 18.98 -1.53 -5.93
C GLN A 113 18.91 -0.13 -6.56
N ALA A 114 17.73 0.48 -6.56
CA ALA A 114 17.53 1.85 -7.00
C ALA A 114 18.12 2.91 -6.04
N GLY A 115 18.65 2.49 -4.88
CA GLY A 115 19.24 3.37 -3.87
C GLY A 115 18.19 4.02 -2.96
N CYS A 116 16.99 3.47 -2.82
CA CYS A 116 16.02 3.94 -1.83
C CYS A 116 16.41 3.45 -0.42
N VAL A 117 16.03 4.20 0.61
CA VAL A 117 16.32 3.88 2.02
C VAL A 117 15.12 3.24 2.70
N ILE A 118 15.30 2.12 3.39
CA ILE A 118 14.20 1.52 4.16
C ILE A 118 14.07 2.25 5.51
N LEU A 119 12.89 2.80 5.82
CA LEU A 119 12.63 3.33 7.16
C LEU A 119 12.18 2.24 8.14
N GLY A 120 11.40 1.28 7.67
CA GLY A 120 10.85 0.24 8.52
C GLY A 120 9.66 -0.49 7.94
N LYS A 121 9.02 -1.27 8.81
CA LYS A 121 7.82 -2.05 8.51
C LYS A 121 6.58 -1.29 8.94
N THR A 122 5.66 -1.05 8.03
CA THR A 122 4.37 -0.42 8.32
C THR A 122 3.33 -1.47 8.71
N VAL A 123 2.44 -1.10 9.62
CA VAL A 123 1.43 -1.99 10.17
C VAL A 123 0.51 -2.54 9.07
N THR A 124 0.30 -3.85 9.13
CA THR A 124 -0.75 -4.57 8.40
C THR A 124 -1.85 -5.00 9.38
N THR A 125 -3.05 -5.28 8.88
CA THR A 125 -3.97 -6.15 9.64
C THR A 125 -3.44 -7.59 9.64
N GLU A 126 -3.88 -8.39 10.61
CA GLU A 126 -3.47 -9.80 10.77
C GLU A 126 -3.60 -10.56 9.44
N PHE A 127 -2.47 -11.07 8.92
CA PHE A 127 -2.36 -11.72 7.61
C PHE A 127 -3.10 -10.99 6.49
N ALA A 128 -3.08 -9.66 6.49
CA ALA A 128 -3.80 -8.82 5.52
C ALA A 128 -5.33 -9.00 5.45
N ASN A 129 -5.95 -9.53 6.51
CA ASN A 129 -7.40 -9.81 6.64
C ASN A 129 -8.17 -8.72 7.41
N ASN A 130 -9.37 -9.03 7.88
CA ASN A 130 -10.33 -8.06 8.41
C ASN A 130 -10.14 -7.70 9.89
N HIS A 131 -9.26 -8.39 10.63
CA HIS A 131 -9.02 -8.04 12.03
C HIS A 131 -8.38 -6.65 12.11
N PRO A 132 -9.01 -5.67 12.80
CA PRO A 132 -8.47 -4.32 12.88
C PRO A 132 -7.03 -4.30 13.42
N SER A 133 -6.21 -3.41 12.90
CA SER A 133 -4.86 -3.17 13.41
C SER A 133 -4.87 -2.04 14.44
N GLN A 134 -3.71 -1.77 15.05
CA GLN A 134 -3.54 -0.69 16.02
C GLN A 134 -3.49 0.72 15.40
N THR A 135 -3.31 0.81 14.08
CA THR A 135 -3.15 2.09 13.38
C THR A 135 -4.44 2.90 13.42
N ARG A 136 -4.30 4.20 13.59
CA ARG A 136 -5.37 5.19 13.64
C ARG A 136 -5.30 6.12 12.44
N ASN A 137 -6.43 6.69 12.04
CA ASN A 137 -6.48 7.61 10.91
C ASN A 137 -5.74 8.93 11.26
N PRO A 138 -4.81 9.42 10.42
CA PRO A 138 -4.06 10.64 10.72
C PRO A 138 -4.91 11.92 10.75
N HIS A 139 -6.09 11.93 10.09
CA HIS A 139 -7.04 13.04 10.14
C HIS A 139 -7.86 13.07 11.43
N ASN A 140 -8.14 11.90 12.01
CA ASN A 140 -8.85 11.78 13.28
C ASN A 140 -8.51 10.43 13.94
N PRO A 141 -7.75 10.42 15.06
CA PRO A 141 -7.33 9.18 15.70
C PRO A 141 -8.45 8.27 16.22
N ALA A 142 -9.69 8.77 16.32
CA ALA A 142 -10.87 7.97 16.68
C ALA A 142 -11.42 7.14 15.50
N HIS A 143 -10.90 7.33 14.28
CA HIS A 143 -11.37 6.65 13.08
C HIS A 143 -10.36 5.62 12.56
N THR A 144 -10.87 4.65 11.80
CA THR A 144 -10.03 3.66 11.12
C THR A 144 -9.23 4.32 9.97
N PRO A 145 -7.96 3.93 9.78
CA PRO A 145 -7.19 4.29 8.59
C PRO A 145 -7.60 3.41 7.38
N GLY A 146 -8.52 2.47 7.57
CA GLY A 146 -8.80 1.40 6.62
C GLY A 146 -7.76 0.29 6.74
N GLY A 147 -7.74 -0.62 5.77
CA GLY A 147 -6.83 -1.74 5.76
C GLY A 147 -6.99 -2.61 4.52
N SER A 148 -6.14 -3.61 4.32
CA SER A 148 -5.15 -4.11 5.27
C SER A 148 -3.80 -3.39 5.31
N SER A 149 -3.49 -2.51 4.35
CA SER A 149 -2.25 -1.72 4.35
C SER A 149 -2.37 -0.47 5.22
N SER A 150 -2.82 -0.66 6.47
CA SER A 150 -3.23 0.42 7.39
C SER A 150 -2.09 1.41 7.65
N GLY A 151 -0.92 0.89 8.05
CA GLY A 151 0.25 1.70 8.34
C GLY A 151 0.80 2.42 7.11
N SER A 152 0.87 1.75 5.96
CA SER A 152 1.40 2.35 4.73
C SER A 152 0.62 3.59 4.30
N ALA A 153 -0.71 3.52 4.33
CA ALA A 153 -1.56 4.66 3.99
C ALA A 153 -1.43 5.79 5.01
N ALA A 154 -1.48 5.46 6.30
CA ALA A 154 -1.40 6.45 7.38
C ALA A 154 -0.04 7.14 7.43
N ALA A 155 1.07 6.41 7.29
CA ALA A 155 2.42 6.97 7.29
C ALA A 155 2.65 7.94 6.13
N VAL A 156 2.19 7.60 4.92
CA VAL A 156 2.31 8.49 3.75
C VAL A 156 1.43 9.72 3.92
N ALA A 157 0.18 9.55 4.32
CA ALA A 157 -0.76 10.65 4.52
C ALA A 157 -0.32 11.64 5.60
N ASP A 158 0.37 11.15 6.64
CA ASP A 158 0.86 11.98 7.74
C ASP A 158 2.27 12.56 7.51
N ALA A 159 2.77 12.45 6.27
CA ALA A 159 4.09 12.90 5.83
C ALA A 159 5.27 12.26 6.61
N MET A 160 5.07 11.07 7.18
CA MET A 160 6.15 10.31 7.83
C MET A 160 7.12 9.71 6.81
N VAL A 161 6.62 9.37 5.63
CA VAL A 161 7.41 8.75 4.56
C VAL A 161 6.84 9.12 3.20
N PRO A 162 7.65 9.40 2.17
CA PRO A 162 7.17 9.85 0.87
C PRO A 162 6.57 8.73 0.01
N LEU A 163 6.95 7.48 0.28
CA LEU A 163 6.55 6.31 -0.49
C LEU A 163 6.35 5.12 0.44
N ALA A 164 5.33 4.30 0.21
CA ALA A 164 5.17 3.04 0.91
C ALA A 164 4.64 1.93 0.01
N LEU A 165 5.12 0.71 0.24
CA LEU A 165 4.58 -0.50 -0.35
C LEU A 165 3.35 -0.99 0.43
N GLY A 166 2.39 -1.56 -0.29
CA GLY A 166 1.28 -2.31 0.28
C GLY A 166 0.80 -3.42 -0.65
N THR A 167 -0.32 -4.03 -0.31
CA THR A 167 -0.93 -5.09 -1.13
C THR A 167 -2.45 -4.97 -1.14
N GLN A 168 -3.07 -5.41 -2.24
CA GLN A 168 -4.51 -5.45 -2.42
C GLN A 168 -4.96 -6.78 -3.01
N THR A 169 -5.87 -7.42 -2.27
CA THR A 169 -6.62 -8.60 -2.71
C THR A 169 -8.09 -8.27 -2.98
N GLY A 170 -8.68 -7.39 -2.16
CA GLY A 170 -10.01 -6.82 -2.38
C GLY A 170 -9.97 -5.30 -2.58
N GLY A 171 -9.54 -4.57 -1.54
CA GLY A 171 -9.47 -3.10 -1.56
C GLY A 171 -8.34 -2.52 -0.73
N SER A 172 -7.35 -3.34 -0.34
CA SER A 172 -6.38 -3.02 0.71
C SER A 172 -5.29 -2.02 0.32
N VAL A 173 -5.35 -1.43 -0.88
CA VAL A 173 -4.55 -0.28 -1.30
C VAL A 173 -5.45 0.94 -1.46
N ILE A 174 -6.47 0.85 -2.32
CA ILE A 174 -7.33 2.00 -2.65
C ILE A 174 -8.18 2.48 -1.47
N ARG A 175 -8.77 1.57 -0.69
CA ARG A 175 -9.61 1.94 0.46
C ARG A 175 -8.84 2.70 1.56
N PRO A 176 -7.71 2.18 2.10
CA PRO A 176 -6.98 2.92 3.11
C PRO A 176 -6.36 4.22 2.56
N ALA A 177 -6.01 4.27 1.27
CA ALA A 177 -5.56 5.52 0.64
C ALA A 177 -6.67 6.59 0.65
N ALA A 178 -7.89 6.22 0.26
CA ALA A 178 -9.05 7.11 0.29
C ALA A 178 -9.38 7.58 1.71
N TYR A 179 -9.29 6.69 2.71
CA TYR A 179 -9.58 7.04 4.11
C TYR A 179 -8.53 7.95 4.72
N CYS A 180 -7.26 7.78 4.36
CA CYS A 180 -6.16 8.57 4.89
C CYS A 180 -5.84 9.80 4.01
N GLY A 181 -6.43 9.94 2.82
CA GLY A 181 -6.10 11.04 1.91
C GLY A 181 -4.72 10.93 1.26
N ALA A 182 -4.24 9.70 0.98
CA ALA A 182 -3.01 9.46 0.24
C ALA A 182 -3.30 9.16 -1.24
N ALA A 183 -2.36 9.48 -2.14
CA ALA A 183 -2.39 8.96 -3.50
C ALA A 183 -1.97 7.48 -3.47
N ALA A 184 -2.63 6.63 -4.26
CA ALA A 184 -2.27 5.22 -4.35
C ALA A 184 -2.58 4.61 -5.72
N ILE A 185 -1.85 3.55 -6.04
CA ILE A 185 -2.09 2.75 -7.24
C ILE A 185 -2.12 1.26 -6.87
N LYS A 186 -3.15 0.57 -7.36
CA LYS A 186 -3.14 -0.89 -7.56
C LYS A 186 -2.85 -1.16 -9.03
N PRO A 187 -1.60 -1.47 -9.42
CA PRO A 187 -1.24 -1.71 -10.81
C PRO A 187 -2.01 -2.89 -11.42
N SER A 188 -1.84 -3.11 -12.72
CA SER A 188 -2.30 -4.33 -13.37
C SER A 188 -1.78 -5.57 -12.63
N PHE A 189 -2.62 -6.61 -12.55
CA PHE A 189 -2.23 -7.87 -11.91
C PHE A 189 -0.94 -8.41 -12.54
N GLY A 190 0.03 -8.79 -11.72
CA GLY A 190 1.34 -9.27 -12.17
C GLY A 190 2.32 -8.19 -12.66
N ALA A 191 1.97 -6.91 -12.64
CA ALA A 191 2.90 -5.84 -13.07
C ALA A 191 4.15 -5.72 -12.19
N ILE A 192 4.04 -6.03 -10.91
CA ILE A 192 5.15 -6.08 -9.94
C ILE A 192 5.28 -7.53 -9.45
N ASN A 193 6.51 -8.05 -9.40
CA ASN A 193 6.80 -9.39 -8.91
C ASN A 193 6.46 -9.52 -7.41
N ARG A 194 5.71 -10.57 -7.05
CA ARG A 194 5.15 -10.81 -5.71
C ARG A 194 5.96 -11.80 -4.86
N ALA A 195 7.09 -12.28 -5.35
CA ALA A 195 7.98 -13.16 -4.59
C ALA A 195 8.42 -12.49 -3.28
N GLY A 196 8.38 -13.23 -2.16
CA GLY A 196 8.65 -12.73 -0.82
C GLY A 196 7.49 -11.92 -0.22
N THR A 197 6.25 -12.20 -0.61
CA THR A 197 5.06 -11.66 0.06
C THR A 197 4.24 -12.79 0.65
N LYS A 198 3.67 -12.60 1.84
CA LYS A 198 2.70 -13.55 2.41
C LYS A 198 1.42 -13.48 1.60
N PHE A 199 1.13 -14.56 0.88
CA PHE A 199 -0.08 -14.66 0.08
C PHE A 199 -1.33 -14.81 0.95
N LEU A 200 -2.39 -14.15 0.47
CA LEU A 200 -3.75 -14.29 0.94
C LEU A 200 -4.60 -14.97 -0.13
N ALA A 201 -4.56 -14.52 -1.38
CA ALA A 201 -5.19 -15.20 -2.51
C ALA A 201 -4.37 -14.96 -3.78
N GLU A 202 -3.68 -15.99 -4.25
CA GLU A 202 -2.71 -15.92 -5.36
C GLU A 202 -3.31 -15.33 -6.64
N SER A 203 -4.60 -15.58 -6.90
CA SER A 203 -5.29 -15.09 -8.10
C SER A 203 -5.67 -13.60 -8.04
N LEU A 204 -5.53 -12.97 -6.87
CA LEU A 204 -6.02 -11.62 -6.60
C LEU A 204 -4.92 -10.69 -6.06
N ASP A 205 -3.99 -11.22 -5.27
CA ASP A 205 -2.98 -10.45 -4.56
C ASP A 205 -2.16 -9.61 -5.53
N THR A 206 -2.18 -8.29 -5.33
CA THR A 206 -1.44 -7.33 -6.14
C THR A 206 -0.64 -6.41 -5.22
N ILE A 207 0.67 -6.27 -5.44
CA ILE A 207 1.47 -5.23 -4.76
C ILE A 207 0.98 -3.87 -5.26
N GLY A 208 0.76 -2.94 -4.33
CA GLY A 208 0.42 -1.56 -4.64
C GLY A 208 1.34 -0.58 -3.93
N LEU A 209 1.16 0.70 -4.26
CA LEU A 209 1.97 1.79 -3.76
C LEU A 209 1.10 2.88 -3.17
N PHE A 210 1.63 3.55 -2.16
CA PHE A 210 1.11 4.78 -1.59
C PHE A 210 2.16 5.87 -1.72
N ALA A 211 1.75 7.07 -2.12
CA ALA A 211 2.60 8.25 -2.18
C ALA A 211 1.76 9.52 -2.00
N ARG A 212 2.36 10.70 -2.16
CA ARG A 212 1.64 11.98 -2.01
C ARG A 212 1.09 12.54 -3.33
N SER A 213 1.53 12.02 -4.47
CA SER A 213 1.06 12.46 -5.78
C SER A 213 1.05 11.35 -6.82
N ALA A 214 0.36 11.57 -7.95
CA ALA A 214 0.43 10.65 -9.10
C ALA A 214 1.84 10.60 -9.73
N GLU A 215 2.59 11.71 -9.68
CA GLU A 215 3.98 11.77 -10.17
C GLU A 215 4.89 10.85 -9.33
N ASP A 216 4.73 10.87 -8.00
CA ASP A 216 5.46 9.99 -7.10
C ASP A 216 5.20 8.51 -7.42
N LEU A 217 3.93 8.16 -7.65
CA LEU A 217 3.53 6.79 -8.00
C LEU A 217 4.13 6.37 -9.34
N ALA A 218 4.13 7.25 -10.35
CA ALA A 218 4.71 6.97 -11.66
C ALA A 218 6.22 6.70 -11.55
N LEU A 219 6.93 7.48 -10.73
CA LEU A 219 8.37 7.31 -10.51
C LEU A 219 8.70 5.98 -9.82
N ALA A 220 7.94 5.61 -8.79
CA ALA A 220 8.10 4.32 -8.12
C ALA A 220 7.72 3.14 -9.03
N MET A 221 6.68 3.27 -9.86
CA MET A 221 6.31 2.27 -10.85
C MET A 221 7.40 2.07 -11.91
N GLN A 222 8.07 3.13 -12.34
CA GLN A 222 9.20 3.01 -13.28
C GLN A 222 10.32 2.14 -12.70
N VAL A 223 10.67 2.34 -11.42
CA VAL A 223 11.69 1.52 -10.75
C VAL A 223 11.24 0.06 -10.61
N LEU A 224 10.00 -0.17 -10.17
CA LEU A 224 9.51 -1.53 -9.89
C LEU A 224 9.19 -2.35 -11.13
N THR A 225 8.97 -1.71 -12.28
CA THR A 225 8.60 -2.40 -13.52
C THR A 225 9.66 -2.30 -14.62
N GLY A 226 10.63 -1.40 -14.48
CA GLY A 226 11.59 -1.06 -15.53
C GLY A 226 10.97 -0.37 -16.75
N ARG A 227 9.69 0.02 -16.68
CA ARG A 227 8.97 0.63 -17.81
C ARG A 227 8.93 2.14 -17.67
N ALA A 228 9.24 2.85 -18.76
CA ALA A 228 9.08 4.30 -18.80
C ALA A 228 7.60 4.68 -18.60
N PRO A 229 7.31 5.80 -17.91
CA PRO A 229 5.97 6.35 -17.86
C PRO A 229 5.46 6.62 -19.28
N ILE A 230 4.22 6.24 -19.56
CA ILE A 230 3.57 6.57 -20.83
C ILE A 230 3.02 7.99 -20.69
N THR A 231 3.48 8.90 -21.55
CA THR A 231 2.84 10.21 -21.71
C THR A 231 1.53 10.00 -22.46
N ALA A 232 0.40 10.11 -21.76
CA ALA A 232 -0.89 10.13 -22.41
C ALA A 232 -1.03 11.40 -23.26
N SER A 233 -1.44 11.25 -24.52
CA SER A 233 -1.76 12.36 -25.41
C SER A 233 -3.27 12.46 -25.65
N GLY A 234 -3.75 13.68 -25.87
CA GLY A 234 -5.15 13.96 -26.15
C GLY A 234 -6.03 14.09 -24.90
N THR A 235 -7.30 14.42 -25.15
CA THR A 235 -8.31 14.63 -24.11
C THR A 235 -8.75 13.30 -23.51
N PRO A 236 -8.67 13.12 -22.17
CA PRO A 236 -9.16 11.91 -21.53
C PRO A 236 -10.66 11.69 -21.77
N ARG A 237 -11.04 10.43 -22.05
CA ARG A 237 -12.43 9.98 -22.07
C ARG A 237 -12.69 9.20 -20.79
N VAL A 238 -13.63 9.65 -19.98
CA VAL A 238 -13.86 9.13 -18.63
C VAL A 238 -15.28 8.58 -18.53
N GLY A 239 -15.41 7.33 -18.09
CA GLY A 239 -16.69 6.70 -17.76
C GLY A 239 -17.02 6.89 -16.28
N LEU A 240 -18.07 7.64 -15.96
CA LEU A 240 -18.64 7.73 -14.62
C LEU A 240 -19.45 6.46 -14.35
N CYS A 241 -18.90 5.57 -13.52
CA CYS A 241 -19.53 4.30 -13.20
C CYS A 241 -20.20 4.33 -11.83
N ARG A 242 -21.54 4.35 -11.81
CA ARG A 242 -22.31 4.06 -10.60
C ARG A 242 -22.39 2.54 -10.44
N THR A 243 -21.47 1.97 -9.66
CA THR A 243 -21.32 0.51 -9.50
C THR A 243 -22.61 -0.14 -8.97
N PRO A 244 -22.77 -1.48 -9.05
CA PRO A 244 -23.90 -2.20 -8.45
C PRO A 244 -24.07 -2.00 -6.94
N ARG A 245 -23.09 -1.40 -6.25
CA ARG A 245 -23.14 -1.06 -4.82
C ARG A 245 -23.31 0.46 -4.60
N TRP A 246 -23.69 1.22 -5.62
CA TRP A 246 -23.85 2.67 -5.53
C TRP A 246 -24.83 3.08 -4.42
N ASP A 247 -25.99 2.43 -4.36
CA ASP A 247 -27.06 2.79 -3.43
C ASP A 247 -26.74 2.49 -1.95
N VAL A 248 -25.75 1.64 -1.69
CA VAL A 248 -25.26 1.34 -0.33
C VAL A 248 -24.03 2.17 0.05
N ALA A 249 -23.48 2.97 -0.87
CA ALA A 249 -22.41 3.91 -0.56
C ALA A 249 -22.99 5.13 0.17
N ASP A 250 -22.22 5.69 1.11
CA ASP A 250 -22.62 6.90 1.82
C ASP A 250 -22.89 8.05 0.84
N ARG A 251 -23.85 8.91 1.17
CA ARG A 251 -24.21 10.07 0.34
C ARG A 251 -23.02 10.99 0.07
N ALA A 252 -22.12 11.16 1.05
CA ALA A 252 -20.90 11.93 0.87
C ALA A 252 -19.96 11.31 -0.19
N VAL A 253 -19.87 9.98 -0.25
CA VAL A 253 -19.06 9.27 -1.27
C VAL A 253 -19.68 9.44 -2.65
N GLN A 254 -21.01 9.28 -2.75
CA GLN A 254 -21.74 9.49 -4.00
C GLN A 254 -21.50 10.92 -4.54
N ALA A 255 -21.70 11.93 -3.68
CA ALA A 255 -21.50 13.33 -4.03
C ALA A 255 -20.05 13.64 -4.45
N ASN A 256 -19.04 13.08 -3.76
CA ASN A 256 -17.64 13.30 -4.09
C ASN A 256 -17.26 12.71 -5.46
N ILE A 257 -17.78 11.53 -5.81
CA ILE A 257 -17.53 10.92 -7.12
C ILE A 257 -18.16 11.75 -8.25
N GLU A 258 -19.38 12.25 -8.03
CA GLU A 258 -20.08 13.10 -9.00
C GLU A 258 -19.44 14.49 -9.13
N GLU A 259 -18.93 15.08 -8.03
CA GLU A 259 -18.13 16.31 -8.08
C GLU A 259 -16.82 16.08 -8.86
N ALA A 260 -16.11 14.98 -8.61
CA ALA A 260 -14.89 14.66 -9.35
C ALA A 260 -15.15 14.55 -10.86
N ALA A 261 -16.26 13.91 -11.26
CA ALA A 261 -16.70 13.85 -12.65
C ALA A 261 -16.98 15.26 -13.23
N ARG A 262 -17.66 16.14 -12.49
CA ARG A 262 -17.91 17.53 -12.89
C ARG A 262 -16.61 18.34 -13.03
N MET A 263 -15.67 18.18 -12.09
CA MET A 263 -14.36 18.82 -12.15
C MET A 263 -13.57 18.37 -13.39
N LEU A 264 -13.54 17.06 -13.68
CA LEU A 264 -12.88 16.51 -14.87
C LEU A 264 -13.49 17.07 -16.17
N ALA A 265 -14.82 17.12 -16.26
CA ALA A 265 -15.51 17.70 -17.41
C ALA A 265 -15.18 19.19 -17.60
N LYS A 266 -15.16 19.96 -16.50
CA LYS A 266 -14.78 21.39 -16.51
C LYS A 266 -13.32 21.60 -16.94
N SER A 267 -12.44 20.65 -16.62
CA SER A 267 -11.04 20.62 -17.08
C SER A 267 -10.87 20.11 -18.51
N GLY A 268 -11.96 19.86 -19.24
CA GLY A 268 -11.95 19.51 -20.66
C GLY A 268 -12.05 18.01 -20.95
N ALA A 269 -12.12 17.13 -19.96
CA ALA A 269 -12.29 15.69 -20.20
C ALA A 269 -13.69 15.37 -20.77
N ALA A 270 -13.76 14.39 -21.66
CA ALA A 270 -15.04 13.88 -22.17
C ALA A 270 -15.62 12.86 -21.17
N VAL A 271 -16.51 13.31 -20.28
CA VAL A 271 -17.13 12.48 -19.25
C VAL A 271 -18.49 11.96 -19.71
N ARG A 272 -18.76 10.67 -19.54
CA ARG A 272 -20.04 10.02 -19.85
C ARG A 272 -20.40 9.01 -18.78
N ASP A 273 -21.68 8.76 -18.57
CA ASP A 273 -22.11 7.62 -17.77
C ASP A 273 -21.61 6.30 -18.39
N PHE A 274 -21.17 5.39 -17.54
CA PHE A 274 -20.74 4.05 -17.90
C PHE A 274 -21.51 3.02 -17.08
N GLU A 275 -22.34 2.24 -17.76
CA GLU A 275 -23.04 1.11 -17.18
C GLU A 275 -22.14 -0.12 -17.21
N MET A 276 -22.03 -0.80 -16.07
CA MET A 276 -21.29 -2.06 -16.03
C MET A 276 -22.05 -3.15 -16.80
N PRO A 277 -21.35 -4.11 -17.43
CA PRO A 277 -22.00 -5.24 -18.11
C PRO A 277 -22.96 -6.01 -17.20
N ALA A 278 -23.99 -6.61 -17.80
CA ALA A 278 -24.92 -7.49 -17.09
C ALA A 278 -24.17 -8.57 -16.30
N GLY A 279 -24.66 -8.89 -15.09
CA GLY A 279 -24.01 -9.84 -14.17
C GLY A 279 -22.92 -9.22 -13.28
N SER A 280 -22.52 -7.96 -13.48
CA SER A 280 -21.48 -7.30 -12.66
C SER A 280 -21.81 -7.20 -11.17
N ALA A 281 -23.10 -7.28 -10.79
CA ALA A 281 -23.54 -7.32 -9.40
C ALA A 281 -22.98 -8.55 -8.64
N GLU A 282 -22.80 -9.66 -9.35
CA GLU A 282 -22.32 -10.92 -8.77
C GLU A 282 -20.81 -10.88 -8.44
N LEU A 283 -20.04 -9.96 -9.03
CA LEU A 283 -18.58 -9.91 -8.90
C LEU A 283 -18.13 -9.85 -7.44
N PHE A 284 -18.90 -9.20 -6.56
CA PHE A 284 -18.60 -9.13 -5.13
C PHE A 284 -18.72 -10.50 -4.45
N ASP A 285 -19.76 -11.26 -4.79
CA ASP A 285 -20.01 -12.57 -4.20
C ASP A 285 -19.02 -13.60 -4.75
N ARG A 286 -18.74 -13.56 -6.06
CA ARG A 286 -17.70 -14.36 -6.71
C ARG A 286 -16.32 -14.09 -6.10
N HIS A 287 -15.96 -12.81 -5.95
CA HIS A 287 -14.72 -12.39 -5.29
C HIS A 287 -14.60 -12.96 -3.87
N LYS A 288 -15.68 -12.91 -3.10
CA LYS A 288 -15.71 -13.44 -1.72
C LYS A 288 -15.44 -14.94 -1.68
N ILE A 289 -16.01 -15.71 -2.61
CA ILE A 289 -15.79 -17.16 -2.72
C ILE A 289 -14.34 -17.45 -3.10
N VAL A 290 -13.84 -16.84 -4.18
CA VAL A 290 -12.46 -17.03 -4.66
C VAL A 290 -11.45 -16.67 -3.58
N MET A 291 -11.57 -15.46 -3.00
CA MET A 291 -10.65 -14.99 -1.97
C MET A 291 -10.73 -15.86 -0.72
N GLY A 292 -11.94 -16.22 -0.26
CA GLY A 292 -12.13 -17.06 0.93
C GLY A 292 -11.55 -18.47 0.75
N TYR A 293 -11.80 -19.10 -0.40
CA TYR A 293 -11.27 -20.41 -0.73
C TYR A 293 -9.73 -20.40 -0.70
N GLU A 294 -9.10 -19.47 -1.42
CA GLU A 294 -7.63 -19.40 -1.51
C GLU A 294 -6.99 -19.03 -0.17
N THR A 295 -7.56 -18.10 0.58
CA THR A 295 -7.04 -17.69 1.91
C THR A 295 -6.96 -18.87 2.87
N ALA A 296 -7.98 -19.73 2.88
CA ALA A 296 -7.98 -20.92 3.73
C ALA A 296 -6.81 -21.87 3.42
N ARG A 297 -6.43 -22.02 2.15
CA ARG A 297 -5.30 -22.86 1.73
C ARG A 297 -3.96 -22.17 1.98
N ALA A 298 -3.86 -20.88 1.68
CA ALA A 298 -2.64 -20.09 1.90
C ALA A 298 -2.25 -19.99 3.38
N LEU A 299 -3.22 -20.06 4.29
CA LEU A 299 -3.02 -20.09 5.74
C LEU A 299 -3.24 -21.49 6.34
N GLY A 300 -3.10 -22.55 5.54
CA GLY A 300 -3.36 -23.92 5.98
C GLY A 300 -2.47 -24.37 7.14
N TRP A 301 -1.20 -23.95 7.15
CA TRP A 301 -0.28 -24.27 8.25
C TRP A 301 -0.70 -23.58 9.56
N GLU A 302 -0.95 -22.28 9.52
CA GLU A 302 -1.45 -21.54 10.69
C GLU A 302 -2.78 -22.08 11.18
N TYR A 303 -3.67 -22.46 10.26
CA TYR A 303 -4.98 -23.03 10.57
C TYR A 303 -4.89 -24.39 11.27
N LEU A 304 -3.98 -25.27 10.86
CA LEU A 304 -3.87 -26.63 11.40
C LEU A 304 -3.05 -26.69 12.69
N HIS A 305 -2.05 -25.82 12.84
CA HIS A 305 -1.07 -25.91 13.93
C HIS A 305 -1.20 -24.82 14.99
N HIS A 306 -1.81 -23.68 14.65
CA HIS A 306 -1.84 -22.48 15.50
C HIS A 306 -3.24 -21.84 15.55
N ARG A 307 -4.27 -22.66 15.38
CA ARG A 307 -5.66 -22.20 15.24
C ARG A 307 -6.11 -21.28 16.37
N ASP A 308 -5.77 -21.61 17.60
CA ASP A 308 -6.22 -20.87 18.78
C ASP A 308 -5.58 -19.49 18.90
N GLU A 309 -4.44 -19.27 18.23
CA GLU A 309 -3.70 -18.01 18.19
C GLU A 309 -4.20 -17.04 17.11
N LEU A 310 -4.99 -17.52 16.14
CA LEU A 310 -5.62 -16.70 15.10
C LEU A 310 -6.76 -15.86 15.68
N SER A 311 -6.96 -14.64 15.19
CA SER A 311 -8.14 -13.86 15.62
C SER A 311 -9.46 -14.56 15.29
N THR A 312 -10.49 -14.28 16.08
CA THR A 312 -11.84 -14.84 15.88
C THR A 312 -12.41 -14.54 14.50
N THR A 313 -12.17 -13.33 13.98
CA THR A 313 -12.62 -12.90 12.66
C THR A 313 -11.89 -13.64 11.54
N LEU A 314 -10.59 -13.89 11.68
CA LEU A 314 -9.83 -14.68 10.72
C LEU A 314 -10.24 -16.15 10.77
N ARG A 315 -10.32 -16.77 11.94
CA ARG A 315 -10.80 -18.17 12.09
C ARG A 315 -12.12 -18.41 11.38
N ALA A 316 -13.12 -17.56 11.64
CA ALA A 316 -14.44 -17.68 11.01
C ALA A 316 -14.36 -17.63 9.48
N ARG A 317 -13.47 -16.79 8.93
CA ARG A 317 -13.23 -16.71 7.48
C ARG A 317 -12.57 -17.98 6.95
N LEU A 318 -11.54 -18.50 7.62
CA LEU A 318 -10.87 -19.72 7.19
C LEU A 318 -11.81 -20.93 7.26
N ASP A 319 -12.65 -21.02 8.29
CA ASP A 319 -13.67 -22.07 8.41
C ASP A 319 -14.65 -22.06 7.23
N GLN A 320 -15.11 -20.87 6.83
CA GLN A 320 -15.94 -20.71 5.64
C GLN A 320 -15.17 -21.12 4.39
N GLY A 321 -13.93 -20.65 4.23
CA GLY A 321 -13.09 -20.99 3.08
C GLY A 321 -12.86 -22.49 2.92
N TRP A 322 -12.56 -23.21 4.00
CA TRP A 322 -12.37 -24.67 3.99
C TRP A 322 -13.64 -25.44 3.62
N ARG A 323 -14.82 -24.89 3.92
CA ARG A 323 -16.11 -25.49 3.55
C ARG A 323 -16.49 -25.30 2.09
N VAL A 324 -15.87 -24.35 1.37
CA VAL A 324 -16.16 -24.12 -0.06
C VAL A 324 -15.68 -25.33 -0.87
N PRO A 325 -16.60 -26.04 -1.56
CA PRO A 325 -16.25 -27.13 -2.48
C PRO A 325 -15.36 -26.63 -3.62
N ARG A 326 -14.47 -27.52 -4.12
CA ARG A 326 -13.59 -27.18 -5.25
C ARG A 326 -14.38 -26.77 -6.50
N ALA A 327 -15.48 -27.45 -6.80
CA ALA A 327 -16.33 -27.15 -7.96
C ALA A 327 -16.93 -25.73 -7.88
N ASP A 328 -17.35 -25.30 -6.69
CA ASP A 328 -17.88 -23.95 -6.48
C ASP A 328 -16.80 -22.89 -6.66
N TYR A 329 -15.56 -23.16 -6.22
CA TYR A 329 -14.42 -22.27 -6.50
C TYR A 329 -14.11 -22.18 -7.99
N ASP A 330 -14.02 -23.31 -8.69
CA ASP A 330 -13.71 -23.35 -10.12
C ASP A 330 -14.79 -22.64 -10.96
N ALA A 331 -16.07 -22.74 -10.57
CA ALA A 331 -17.18 -22.06 -11.24
C ALA A 331 -17.14 -20.52 -11.11
N MET A 332 -16.37 -19.98 -10.15
CA MET A 332 -16.26 -18.55 -9.89
C MET A 332 -15.01 -17.89 -10.49
N ARG A 333 -14.04 -18.68 -10.99
CA ARG A 333 -12.82 -18.19 -11.66
C ARG A 333 -13.04 -17.91 -13.15
#